data_AF-A0A3D4Y5T0-F1
#
_entry.id   AF-A0A3D4Y5T0-F1
#
_cell.length_a   1.000
_cell.length_b   1.000
_cell.length_c   1.000
_cell.angle_alpha   90.00
_cell.angle_beta   90.00
_cell.angle_gamma   90.00
#
_symmetry.space_group_name_H-M   'P 1'
#
loop_
_entity.id
_entity.type
_entity.pdbx_description
1 polymer ?
#
loop_
_entity_poly.entity_id
_entity_poly.type
_entity_poly.pdbx_seq_one_letter_code
_entity_poly.pdbx_strand_id
1 'polypeptide(L)'
;MINIWEVNETNKMVEQENLDVRTITIGISLLECIDSDLKKLNENIYNRITTVAKDLAAVGEKIENEYGIPIVNKRISVTPIALVGGAACKTPEDFATIADTLDRAAKTVGANLIGGYSALVSKGMTKADEMLIHSIPMALCRTERVCSSVNLASTKTGINMDAVKLMGEILLELAEQSKDRDSADCMKLVVFCNAPDDNPFMAGAFHGVTEADAIINVGVSGPGVVKTALEKVRGENFEVLCETIKKTAFKVTRVGQLVAQEASRLLNIPFGIVDLSLAPTPAIGDSVADILCEIGLEYAGAPGTTAALAMLNDQVKKGGVMASSYVGGLSGAFIPVSED
;
A
#
# COMPACT_ATOMS: atom_id res chain seq x y z
N MET A 1 24.80 -14.43 0.02
CA MET A 1 25.67 -14.05 1.15
C MET A 1 25.92 -12.56 1.00
N ILE A 2 25.45 -11.74 1.93
CA ILE A 2 25.59 -10.28 1.90
C ILE A 2 27.02 -9.93 2.36
N ASN A 3 27.69 -9.03 1.64
CA ASN A 3 29.05 -8.62 1.96
C ASN A 3 29.04 -7.61 3.14
N ILE A 4 30.05 -7.61 4.00
CA ILE A 4 30.23 -6.60 5.07
C ILE A 4 30.15 -5.16 4.52
N TRP A 5 30.61 -4.95 3.30
CA TRP A 5 30.49 -3.67 2.62
C TRP A 5 29.04 -3.27 2.33
N GLU A 6 28.20 -4.24 1.93
CA GLU A 6 26.77 -4.01 1.70
C GLU A 6 26.05 -3.71 3.03
N VAL A 7 26.42 -4.40 4.11
CA VAL A 7 25.85 -4.14 5.45
C VAL A 7 26.17 -2.73 5.94
N ASN A 8 27.44 -2.30 5.85
CA ASN A 8 27.83 -0.95 6.24
C ASN A 8 27.17 0.13 5.37
N GLU A 9 27.02 -0.12 4.07
CA GLU A 9 26.33 0.78 3.17
C GLU A 9 24.83 0.87 3.50
N THR A 10 24.16 -0.25 3.77
CA THR A 10 22.76 -0.27 4.22
C THR A 10 22.58 0.47 5.54
N ASN A 11 23.45 0.28 6.52
CA ASN A 11 23.39 1.02 7.78
C ASN A 11 23.52 2.53 7.56
N LYS A 12 24.40 2.95 6.65
CA LYS A 12 24.53 4.36 6.27
C LYS A 12 23.24 4.90 5.63
N MET A 13 22.61 4.12 4.74
CA MET A 13 21.34 4.52 4.12
C MET A 13 20.21 4.67 5.16
N VAL A 14 20.17 3.80 6.17
CA VAL A 14 19.18 3.89 7.25
C VAL A 14 19.45 5.09 8.15
N GLU A 15 20.67 5.25 8.67
CA GLU A 15 20.98 6.28 9.67
C GLU A 15 21.08 7.69 9.09
N GLN A 16 21.54 7.84 7.84
CA GLN A 16 21.90 9.14 7.26
C GLN A 16 21.01 9.56 6.09
N GLU A 17 20.31 8.62 5.46
CA GLU A 17 19.58 8.85 4.21
C GLU A 17 18.09 8.47 4.32
N ASN A 18 17.60 8.23 5.54
CA ASN A 18 16.20 7.90 5.87
C ASN A 18 15.65 6.69 5.09
N LEU A 19 16.45 5.64 4.90
CA LEU A 19 15.94 4.37 4.36
C LEU A 19 15.03 3.69 5.39
N ASP A 20 13.80 3.38 4.99
CA ASP A 20 12.86 2.63 5.80
C ASP A 20 12.10 1.54 5.03
N VAL A 21 11.64 0.56 5.80
CA VAL A 21 10.58 -0.35 5.34
C VAL A 21 9.24 0.28 5.73
N ARG A 22 8.61 0.92 4.76
CA ARG A 22 7.33 1.61 4.95
C ARG A 22 6.26 0.69 5.51
N THR A 23 6.24 -0.58 5.07
CA THR A 23 5.27 -1.55 5.56
C THR A 23 5.69 -3.01 5.38
N ILE A 24 5.28 -3.85 6.34
CA ILE A 24 5.03 -5.28 6.11
C ILE A 24 3.52 -5.47 6.10
N THR A 25 2.99 -6.00 5.00
CA THR A 25 1.55 -6.25 4.82
C THR A 25 1.29 -7.75 4.66
N ILE A 26 0.43 -8.31 5.51
CA ILE A 26 -0.10 -9.66 5.30
C ILE A 26 -1.37 -9.56 4.44
N GLY A 27 -1.33 -10.15 3.25
CA GLY A 27 -2.54 -10.42 2.47
C GLY A 27 -3.20 -11.71 2.95
N ILE A 28 -4.51 -11.68 3.23
CA ILE A 28 -5.26 -12.82 3.77
C ILE A 28 -6.50 -13.06 2.92
N SER A 29 -6.63 -14.27 2.38
CA SER A 29 -7.86 -14.72 1.74
C SER A 29 -8.98 -14.91 2.78
N LEU A 30 -10.16 -14.37 2.49
CA LEU A 30 -11.36 -14.54 3.29
C LEU A 30 -12.42 -15.40 2.60
N LEU A 31 -12.09 -16.01 1.46
CA LEU A 31 -13.07 -16.81 0.70
C LEU A 31 -13.58 -18.02 1.50
N GLU A 32 -12.75 -18.61 2.37
CA GLU A 32 -13.17 -19.69 3.27
C GLU A 32 -14.06 -19.24 4.42
N CYS A 33 -14.16 -17.92 4.66
CA CYS A 33 -14.97 -17.36 5.74
C CYS A 33 -16.45 -17.19 5.34
N ILE A 34 -16.76 -17.31 4.04
CA ILE A 34 -18.08 -17.05 3.48
C ILE A 34 -19.12 -17.96 4.13
N ASP A 35 -20.14 -17.33 4.70
CA ASP A 35 -21.34 -17.97 5.23
C ASP A 35 -22.54 -17.11 4.81
N SER A 36 -23.73 -17.71 4.79
CA SER A 36 -24.99 -17.01 4.54
C SER A 36 -25.56 -16.34 5.79
N ASP A 37 -25.11 -16.75 6.97
CA ASP A 37 -25.39 -16.09 8.25
C ASP A 37 -24.33 -15.01 8.52
N LEU A 38 -24.76 -13.75 8.61
CA LEU A 38 -23.88 -12.60 8.84
C LEU A 38 -23.08 -12.69 10.14
N LYS A 39 -23.63 -13.29 11.21
CA LYS A 39 -22.92 -13.44 12.48
C LYS A 39 -21.79 -14.45 12.35
N LYS A 40 -22.06 -15.59 11.70
CA LYS A 40 -21.03 -16.60 11.43
C LYS A 40 -19.95 -16.08 10.49
N LEU A 41 -20.34 -15.34 9.45
CA LEU A 41 -19.40 -14.68 8.56
C LEU A 41 -18.44 -13.77 9.34
N ASN A 42 -18.98 -12.89 10.20
CA ASN A 42 -18.18 -12.01 11.03
C ASN A 42 -17.26 -12.77 12.00
N GLU A 43 -17.74 -13.86 12.62
CA GLU A 43 -16.93 -14.71 13.49
C GLU A 43 -15.79 -15.39 12.72
N ASN A 44 -16.07 -15.94 11.54
CA ASN A 44 -15.07 -16.57 10.67
C ASN A 44 -13.99 -15.58 10.26
N ILE A 45 -14.37 -14.38 9.79
CA ILE A 45 -13.43 -13.31 9.40
C ILE A 45 -12.53 -12.94 10.57
N TYR A 46 -13.11 -12.70 11.75
CA TYR A 46 -12.35 -12.34 12.95
C TYR A 46 -11.35 -13.43 13.32
N ASN A 47 -11.80 -14.68 13.42
CA ASN A 47 -10.97 -15.81 13.80
C ASN A 47 -9.85 -16.04 12.78
N ARG A 48 -10.16 -15.93 11.48
CA ARG A 48 -9.18 -16.08 10.40
C ARG A 48 -8.06 -15.06 10.50
N ILE A 49 -8.41 -13.77 10.55
CA ILE A 49 -7.43 -12.69 10.62
C ILE A 49 -6.58 -12.79 11.89
N THR A 50 -7.23 -12.98 13.04
CA THR A 50 -6.53 -13.06 14.33
C THR A 50 -5.66 -14.31 14.46
N THR A 51 -5.97 -15.39 13.75
CA THR A 51 -5.12 -16.60 13.72
C THR A 51 -3.91 -16.43 12.82
N VAL A 52 -4.12 -15.92 11.60
CA VAL A 52 -3.05 -15.80 10.60
C VAL A 52 -2.07 -14.68 10.95
N ALA A 53 -2.57 -13.54 11.43
CA ALA A 53 -1.75 -12.36 11.72
C ALA A 53 -1.31 -12.24 13.19
N LYS A 54 -1.52 -13.27 14.03
CA LYS A 54 -1.27 -13.22 15.49
C LYS A 54 0.12 -12.70 15.88
N ASP A 55 1.14 -13.06 15.09
CA ASP A 55 2.55 -12.77 15.39
C ASP A 55 3.10 -11.61 14.54
N LEU A 56 2.28 -10.95 13.72
CA LEU A 56 2.72 -9.92 12.76
C LEU A 56 3.50 -8.78 13.44
N ALA A 57 2.94 -8.19 14.50
CA ALA A 57 3.57 -7.08 15.21
C ALA A 57 4.90 -7.51 15.86
N ALA A 58 4.89 -8.65 16.57
CA ALA A 58 6.07 -9.17 17.26
C ALA A 58 7.20 -9.55 16.28
N VAL A 59 6.87 -10.16 15.14
CA VAL A 59 7.85 -10.46 14.10
C VAL A 59 8.40 -9.19 13.46
N GLY A 60 7.55 -8.19 13.20
CA GLY A 60 7.98 -6.88 12.71
C GLY A 60 9.03 -6.26 13.63
N GLU A 61 8.73 -6.14 14.92
CA GLU A 61 9.66 -5.59 15.93
C GLU A 61 10.95 -6.41 16.04
N LYS A 62 10.87 -7.73 15.92
CA LYS A 62 12.06 -8.59 15.95
C LYS A 62 12.98 -8.30 14.76
N ILE A 63 12.43 -8.16 13.56
CA ILE A 63 13.19 -7.86 12.34
C ILE A 63 13.82 -6.46 12.43
N GLU A 64 13.08 -5.47 12.93
CA GLU A 64 13.61 -4.12 13.18
C GLU A 64 14.86 -4.15 14.05
N ASN A 65 14.79 -4.90 15.17
CA ASN A 65 15.91 -5.02 16.10
C ASN A 65 17.09 -5.82 15.53
N GLU A 66 16.82 -6.87 14.74
CA GLU A 66 17.86 -7.75 14.20
C GLU A 66 18.66 -7.09 13.06
N TYR A 67 17.99 -6.33 12.19
CA TYR A 67 18.65 -5.70 11.04
C TYR A 67 18.91 -4.20 11.22
N GLY A 68 18.39 -3.58 12.28
CA GLY A 68 18.52 -2.14 12.50
C GLY A 68 17.80 -1.29 11.45
N ILE A 69 16.80 -1.86 10.74
CA ILE A 69 16.03 -1.17 9.71
C ILE A 69 14.63 -0.88 10.28
N PRO A 70 14.17 0.38 10.33
CA PRO A 70 12.84 0.69 10.83
C PRO A 70 11.74 0.14 9.92
N ILE A 71 10.72 -0.47 10.53
CA ILE A 71 9.50 -0.97 9.90
C ILE A 71 8.33 -0.10 10.40
N VAL A 72 8.01 0.93 9.62
CA VAL A 72 7.10 2.00 10.01
C VAL A 72 5.68 1.47 10.25
N ASN A 73 5.21 0.55 9.41
CA ASN A 73 3.86 0.01 9.52
C ASN A 73 3.82 -1.52 9.42
N LYS A 74 2.85 -2.09 10.11
CA LYS A 74 2.43 -3.48 10.05
C LYS A 74 0.95 -3.48 9.64
N ARG A 75 0.64 -3.99 8.46
CA ARG A 75 -0.68 -3.84 7.82
C ARG A 75 -1.27 -5.18 7.44
N ILE A 76 -2.57 -5.17 7.17
CA ILE A 76 -3.30 -6.31 6.63
C ILE A 76 -4.04 -5.87 5.38
N SER A 77 -4.11 -6.73 4.38
CA SER A 77 -5.05 -6.62 3.27
C SER A 77 -5.89 -7.89 3.20
N VAL A 78 -7.17 -7.75 2.88
CA VAL A 78 -8.10 -8.89 2.78
C VAL A 78 -8.79 -8.93 1.44
N THR A 79 -9.39 -10.08 1.12
CA THR A 79 -10.23 -10.25 -0.06
C THR A 79 -11.29 -9.14 -0.13
N PRO A 80 -11.54 -8.52 -1.31
CA PRO A 80 -12.56 -7.50 -1.48
C PRO A 80 -13.89 -7.90 -0.81
N ILE A 81 -14.29 -7.13 0.21
CA ILE A 81 -15.44 -7.46 1.05
C ILE A 81 -16.74 -7.55 0.26
N ALA A 82 -16.89 -6.89 -0.88
CA ALA A 82 -18.06 -7.07 -1.76
C ALA A 82 -18.27 -8.55 -2.15
N LEU A 83 -17.18 -9.30 -2.38
CA LEU A 83 -17.24 -10.73 -2.73
C LEU A 83 -17.56 -11.60 -1.52
N VAL A 84 -16.98 -11.26 -0.37
CA VAL A 84 -17.10 -12.03 0.88
C VAL A 84 -18.48 -11.85 1.51
N GLY A 85 -18.97 -10.61 1.57
CA GLY A 85 -20.26 -10.26 2.15
C GLY A 85 -21.47 -10.52 1.25
N GLY A 86 -21.27 -10.75 -0.04
CA GLY A 86 -22.37 -10.90 -1.02
C GLY A 86 -23.36 -12.02 -0.70
N ALA A 87 -22.94 -13.08 0.02
CA ALA A 87 -23.83 -14.17 0.44
C ALA A 87 -24.74 -13.79 1.62
N ALA A 88 -24.19 -13.07 2.62
CA ALA A 88 -24.88 -12.76 3.87
C ALA A 88 -25.59 -11.41 3.86
N CYS A 89 -24.93 -10.35 3.38
CA CYS A 89 -25.42 -8.98 3.48
C CYS A 89 -26.66 -8.76 2.62
N LYS A 90 -27.66 -8.06 3.17
CA LYS A 90 -28.90 -7.65 2.49
C LYS A 90 -29.09 -6.14 2.48
N THR A 91 -28.28 -5.42 3.27
CA THR A 91 -28.30 -3.96 3.41
C THR A 91 -26.86 -3.39 3.48
N PRO A 92 -26.67 -2.08 3.22
CA PRO A 92 -25.39 -1.42 3.47
C PRO A 92 -24.93 -1.52 4.94
N GLU A 93 -25.88 -1.48 5.89
CA GLU A 93 -25.59 -1.61 7.32
C GLU A 93 -24.95 -2.96 7.65
N ASP A 94 -25.38 -4.04 6.99
CA ASP A 94 -24.79 -5.37 7.17
C ASP A 94 -23.31 -5.38 6.77
N PHE A 95 -22.97 -4.76 5.63
CA PHE A 95 -21.59 -4.61 5.19
C PHE A 95 -20.76 -3.80 6.18
N ALA A 96 -21.32 -2.73 6.71
CA ALA A 96 -20.64 -1.94 7.70
C ALA A 96 -20.28 -2.81 8.93
N THR A 97 -21.09 -3.81 9.32
CA THR A 97 -20.75 -4.70 10.46
C THR A 97 -19.49 -5.52 10.20
N ILE A 98 -19.21 -5.83 8.94
CA ILE A 98 -17.96 -6.47 8.53
C ILE A 98 -16.79 -5.51 8.76
N ALA A 99 -16.94 -4.21 8.46
CA ALA A 99 -15.92 -3.22 8.77
C ALA A 99 -15.59 -3.16 10.27
N ASP A 100 -16.60 -3.21 11.16
CA ASP A 100 -16.37 -3.26 12.61
C ASP A 100 -15.57 -4.51 13.00
N THR A 101 -15.85 -5.64 12.34
CA THR A 101 -15.12 -6.89 12.56
C THR A 101 -13.66 -6.79 12.09
N LEU A 102 -13.41 -6.20 10.93
CA LEU A 102 -12.05 -5.95 10.43
C LEU A 102 -11.27 -5.03 11.38
N ASP A 103 -11.89 -3.95 11.85
CA ASP A 103 -11.27 -3.01 12.79
C ASP A 103 -10.88 -3.69 14.11
N ARG A 104 -11.81 -4.47 14.69
CA ARG A 104 -11.55 -5.26 15.90
C ARG A 104 -10.44 -6.28 15.70
N ALA A 105 -10.42 -6.98 14.57
CA ALA A 105 -9.38 -7.96 14.26
C ALA A 105 -8.00 -7.30 14.11
N ALA A 106 -7.92 -6.21 13.34
CA ALA A 106 -6.70 -5.44 13.14
C ALA A 106 -6.16 -4.89 14.47
N LYS A 107 -7.03 -4.34 15.31
CA LYS A 107 -6.66 -3.88 16.66
C LYS A 107 -6.11 -5.01 17.53
N THR A 108 -6.71 -6.20 17.47
CA THR A 108 -6.33 -7.35 18.29
C THR A 108 -4.92 -7.85 17.96
N VAL A 109 -4.54 -7.84 16.69
CA VAL A 109 -3.20 -8.29 16.24
C VAL A 109 -2.17 -7.16 16.18
N GLY A 110 -2.53 -5.94 16.58
CA GLY A 110 -1.63 -4.78 16.58
C GLY A 110 -1.31 -4.25 15.18
N ALA A 111 -2.16 -4.50 14.18
CA ALA A 111 -1.98 -3.91 12.85
C ALA A 111 -2.38 -2.42 12.85
N ASN A 112 -1.61 -1.59 12.13
CA ASN A 112 -1.88 -0.16 11.99
C ASN A 112 -3.13 0.10 11.16
N LEU A 113 -3.27 -0.59 10.02
CA LEU A 113 -4.37 -0.42 9.07
C LEU A 113 -4.73 -1.77 8.43
N ILE A 114 -5.99 -1.91 8.04
CA ILE A 114 -6.52 -3.06 7.30
C ILE A 114 -7.26 -2.60 6.04
N GLY A 115 -6.75 -2.99 4.88
CA GLY A 115 -7.37 -2.73 3.58
C GLY A 115 -8.17 -3.94 3.10
N GLY A 116 -9.01 -3.74 2.08
CA GLY A 116 -9.82 -4.79 1.48
C GLY A 116 -11.32 -4.60 1.65
N TYR A 117 -11.75 -3.53 2.34
CA TYR A 117 -13.13 -3.06 2.29
C TYR A 117 -13.42 -2.47 0.90
N SER A 118 -13.46 -3.35 -0.09
CA SER A 118 -13.25 -2.99 -1.47
C SER A 118 -14.24 -3.65 -2.42
N ALA A 119 -14.46 -3.00 -3.56
CA ALA A 119 -15.24 -3.50 -4.68
C ALA A 119 -14.50 -3.32 -6.01
N LEU A 120 -14.64 -4.29 -6.91
CA LEU A 120 -13.98 -4.31 -8.22
C LEU A 120 -15.05 -4.24 -9.32
N VAL A 121 -15.35 -3.03 -9.79
CA VAL A 121 -16.58 -2.74 -10.55
C VAL A 121 -16.32 -2.21 -11.97
N SER A 122 -15.13 -2.49 -12.52
CA SER A 122 -14.68 -1.94 -13.81
C SER A 122 -15.53 -2.31 -15.02
N LYS A 123 -16.38 -3.35 -14.92
CA LYS A 123 -17.26 -3.83 -16.00
C LYS A 123 -18.75 -3.86 -15.61
N GLY A 124 -19.10 -3.21 -14.51
CA GLY A 124 -20.45 -3.21 -13.94
C GLY A 124 -20.43 -3.46 -12.44
N MET A 125 -21.56 -3.17 -11.79
CA MET A 125 -21.78 -3.40 -10.36
C MET A 125 -22.80 -4.51 -10.18
N THR A 126 -22.53 -5.46 -9.30
CA THR A 126 -23.56 -6.33 -8.75
C THR A 126 -24.29 -5.63 -7.61
N LYS A 127 -25.39 -6.22 -7.13
CA LYS A 127 -26.11 -5.69 -5.97
C LYS A 127 -25.24 -5.63 -4.71
N ALA A 128 -24.35 -6.61 -4.54
CA ALA A 128 -23.42 -6.64 -3.41
C ALA A 128 -22.40 -5.50 -3.50
N ASP A 129 -21.88 -5.23 -4.70
CA ASP A 129 -20.96 -4.11 -4.93
C ASP A 129 -21.61 -2.76 -4.60
N GLU A 130 -22.83 -2.52 -5.09
CA GLU A 130 -23.59 -1.30 -4.78
C GLU A 130 -23.80 -1.14 -3.26
N MET A 131 -24.23 -2.20 -2.57
CA MET A 131 -24.46 -2.17 -1.13
C MET A 131 -23.17 -1.89 -0.35
N LEU A 132 -22.05 -2.50 -0.74
CA LEU A 132 -20.76 -2.19 -0.16
C LEU A 132 -20.40 -0.72 -0.40
N ILE A 133 -20.50 -0.21 -1.63
CA ILE A 133 -20.14 1.17 -1.96
C ILE A 133 -20.97 2.17 -1.14
N HIS A 134 -22.28 1.96 -1.03
CA HIS A 134 -23.16 2.80 -0.20
C HIS A 134 -22.85 2.72 1.30
N SER A 135 -22.25 1.64 1.77
CA SER A 135 -21.88 1.50 3.18
C SER A 135 -20.57 2.21 3.56
N ILE A 136 -19.76 2.63 2.57
CA ILE A 136 -18.42 3.19 2.81
C ILE A 136 -18.44 4.38 3.78
N PRO A 137 -19.31 5.41 3.62
CA PRO A 137 -19.33 6.56 4.54
C PRO A 137 -19.54 6.13 6.00
N MET A 138 -20.54 5.27 6.24
CA MET A 138 -20.85 4.75 7.56
C MET A 138 -19.71 3.89 8.12
N ALA A 139 -19.19 2.97 7.32
CA ALA A 139 -18.14 2.03 7.73
C ALA A 139 -16.84 2.75 8.11
N LEU A 140 -16.40 3.72 7.31
CA LEU A 140 -15.19 4.46 7.59
C LEU A 140 -15.36 5.42 8.77
N CYS A 141 -16.53 6.04 8.95
CA CYS A 141 -16.74 6.97 10.06
C CYS A 141 -16.75 6.27 11.44
N ARG A 142 -17.09 4.99 11.50
CA ARG A 142 -17.19 4.23 12.77
C ARG A 142 -16.00 3.32 13.07
N THR A 143 -15.03 3.23 12.16
CA THR A 143 -13.82 2.41 12.30
C THR A 143 -12.57 3.30 12.29
N GLU A 144 -11.51 2.84 12.93
CA GLU A 144 -10.26 3.61 13.04
C GLU A 144 -9.24 3.14 11.99
N ARG A 145 -9.16 1.81 11.76
CA ARG A 145 -8.08 1.15 11.02
C ARG A 145 -8.48 0.69 9.63
N VAL A 146 -9.78 0.63 9.32
CA VAL A 146 -10.26 0.10 8.06
C VAL A 146 -10.05 1.11 6.95
N CYS A 147 -9.48 0.65 5.85
CA CYS A 147 -9.36 1.38 4.61
C CYS A 147 -10.21 0.74 3.51
N SER A 148 -10.75 1.58 2.65
CA SER A 148 -11.66 1.21 1.58
C SER A 148 -11.06 1.58 0.23
N SER A 149 -11.29 0.74 -0.77
CA SER A 149 -10.88 1.03 -2.15
C SER A 149 -11.86 0.52 -3.18
N VAL A 150 -12.08 1.29 -4.25
CA VAL A 150 -13.02 0.90 -5.32
C VAL A 150 -12.35 1.03 -6.68
N ASN A 151 -12.21 -0.09 -7.38
CA ASN A 151 -11.61 -0.11 -8.72
C ASN A 151 -12.71 0.06 -9.79
N LEU A 152 -12.77 1.25 -10.39
CA LEU A 152 -13.86 1.67 -11.29
C LEU A 152 -13.56 1.42 -12.76
N ALA A 153 -12.30 1.17 -13.10
CA ALA A 153 -11.86 1.14 -14.48
C ALA A 153 -10.68 0.19 -14.68
N SER A 154 -10.56 -0.29 -15.92
CA SER A 154 -9.35 -0.97 -16.37
C SER A 154 -9.10 -0.67 -17.84
N THR A 155 -7.84 -0.73 -18.26
CA THR A 155 -7.46 -0.61 -19.67
C THR A 155 -8.19 -1.66 -20.54
N LYS A 156 -8.50 -2.83 -19.97
CA LYS A 156 -9.15 -3.94 -20.68
C LYS A 156 -10.66 -3.75 -20.84
N THR A 157 -11.33 -3.13 -19.87
CA THR A 157 -12.80 -3.04 -19.83
C THR A 157 -13.34 -1.63 -20.01
N GLY A 158 -12.46 -0.62 -20.08
CA GLY A 158 -12.85 0.78 -20.08
C GLY A 158 -13.17 1.29 -18.68
N ILE A 159 -13.98 2.35 -18.61
CA ILE A 159 -14.35 3.05 -17.38
C ILE A 159 -15.83 2.82 -17.11
N ASN A 160 -16.17 2.35 -15.92
CA ASN A 160 -17.57 2.30 -15.48
C ASN A 160 -18.01 3.69 -14.98
N MET A 161 -18.61 4.48 -15.87
CA MET A 161 -19.03 5.86 -15.56
C MET A 161 -20.15 5.95 -14.52
N ASP A 162 -21.01 4.92 -14.40
CA ASP A 162 -22.04 4.88 -13.37
C ASP A 162 -21.40 4.77 -11.98
N ALA A 163 -20.38 3.92 -11.85
CA ALA A 163 -19.61 3.79 -10.62
C ALA A 163 -18.75 5.03 -10.32
N VAL A 164 -18.23 5.73 -11.35
CA VAL A 164 -17.55 7.03 -11.19
C VAL A 164 -18.48 8.08 -10.61
N LYS A 165 -19.71 8.20 -11.16
CA LYS A 165 -20.72 9.12 -10.64
C LYS A 165 -21.03 8.81 -9.18
N LEU A 166 -21.31 7.54 -8.88
CA LEU A 166 -21.63 7.08 -7.53
C LEU A 166 -20.48 7.38 -6.55
N MET A 167 -19.22 7.09 -6.91
CA MET A 167 -18.09 7.38 -6.03
C MET A 167 -17.90 8.88 -5.78
N GLY A 168 -18.25 9.75 -6.73
CA GLY A 168 -18.26 11.20 -6.49
C GLY A 168 -19.25 11.61 -5.40
N GLU A 169 -20.44 11.00 -5.39
CA GLU A 169 -21.46 11.21 -4.34
C GLU A 169 -20.99 10.66 -2.99
N ILE A 170 -20.42 9.45 -2.98
CA ILE A 170 -19.89 8.80 -1.76
C ILE A 170 -18.74 9.57 -1.13
N LEU A 171 -17.83 10.16 -1.93
CA LEU A 171 -16.73 10.98 -1.43
C LEU A 171 -17.26 12.22 -0.70
N LEU A 172 -18.26 12.90 -1.27
CA LEU A 172 -18.89 14.06 -0.63
C LEU A 172 -19.62 13.66 0.65
N GLU A 173 -20.35 12.54 0.64
CA GLU A 173 -21.04 12.04 1.82
C GLU A 173 -20.06 11.69 2.95
N LEU A 174 -18.96 11.00 2.63
CA LEU A 174 -17.90 10.67 3.60
C LEU A 174 -17.29 11.93 4.22
N ALA A 175 -16.98 12.95 3.39
CA ALA A 175 -16.44 14.21 3.87
C ALA A 175 -17.42 14.92 4.81
N GLU A 176 -18.70 15.01 4.43
CA GLU A 176 -19.73 15.66 5.24
C GLU A 176 -19.97 14.94 6.58
N GLN A 177 -19.99 13.60 6.58
CA GLN A 177 -20.14 12.81 7.81
C GLN A 177 -18.95 12.95 8.76
N SER A 178 -17.76 13.27 8.23
CA SER A 178 -16.53 13.38 9.00
C SER A 178 -16.03 14.83 9.17
N LYS A 179 -16.87 15.83 8.83
CA LYS A 179 -16.52 17.26 8.87
C LYS A 179 -16.05 17.76 10.24
N ASP A 180 -16.61 17.21 11.32
CA ASP A 180 -16.27 17.61 12.69
C ASP A 180 -14.84 17.20 13.09
N ARG A 181 -14.18 16.39 12.26
CA ARG A 181 -12.76 16.00 12.37
C ARG A 181 -12.00 16.27 11.07
N ASP A 182 -12.28 17.42 10.45
CA ASP A 182 -11.61 17.92 9.24
C ASP A 182 -11.67 16.95 8.05
N SER A 183 -12.80 16.26 7.91
CA SER A 183 -13.03 15.25 6.87
C SER A 183 -11.98 14.13 6.84
N ALA A 184 -11.34 13.83 7.98
CA ALA A 184 -10.18 12.95 8.05
C ALA A 184 -10.42 11.53 7.52
N ASP A 185 -11.67 11.05 7.51
CA ASP A 185 -11.96 9.70 7.01
C ASP A 185 -11.80 9.57 5.50
N CYS A 186 -11.81 10.68 4.75
CA CYS A 186 -11.46 10.69 3.34
C CYS A 186 -10.04 10.14 3.08
N MET A 187 -9.13 10.26 4.05
CA MET A 187 -7.79 9.68 3.96
C MET A 187 -7.79 8.14 3.93
N LYS A 188 -8.90 7.49 4.31
CA LYS A 188 -9.07 6.03 4.31
C LYS A 188 -9.75 5.49 3.07
N LEU A 189 -10.04 6.32 2.06
CA LEU A 189 -10.72 5.92 0.83
C LEU A 189 -9.88 6.21 -0.42
N VAL A 190 -9.72 5.21 -1.30
CA VAL A 190 -9.06 5.37 -2.59
C VAL A 190 -9.94 4.89 -3.73
N VAL A 191 -9.99 5.66 -4.82
CA VAL A 191 -10.66 5.30 -6.06
C VAL A 191 -9.60 4.93 -7.10
N PHE A 192 -9.72 3.73 -7.68
CA PHE A 192 -8.73 3.20 -8.61
C PHE A 192 -9.21 3.09 -10.04
N CYS A 193 -8.22 3.16 -10.93
CA CYS A 193 -8.23 2.57 -12.26
C CYS A 193 -7.02 1.64 -12.34
N ASN A 194 -7.19 0.43 -12.91
CA ASN A 194 -6.14 -0.59 -13.02
C ASN A 194 -5.52 -1.00 -11.68
N ALA A 195 -6.34 -1.16 -10.63
CA ALA A 195 -5.83 -1.68 -9.37
C ALA A 195 -5.22 -3.09 -9.57
N PRO A 196 -3.99 -3.35 -9.10
CA PRO A 196 -3.39 -4.67 -9.13
C PRO A 196 -3.90 -5.54 -7.98
N ASP A 197 -3.86 -6.86 -8.16
CA ASP A 197 -4.38 -7.84 -7.20
C ASP A 197 -3.52 -7.96 -5.93
N ASP A 198 -2.25 -7.56 -6.00
CA ASP A 198 -1.22 -7.72 -4.96
C ASP A 198 -0.87 -6.41 -4.24
N ASN A 199 -1.74 -5.39 -4.33
CA ASN A 199 -1.45 -4.03 -3.87
C ASN A 199 -1.25 -3.92 -2.33
N PRO A 200 -0.06 -3.57 -1.82
CA PRO A 200 0.18 -3.34 -0.39
C PRO A 200 0.01 -1.87 0.02
N PHE A 201 -0.26 -0.97 -0.95
CA PHE A 201 -0.38 0.47 -0.73
C PHE A 201 -1.69 0.83 -0.01
N MET A 202 -1.60 1.40 1.19
CA MET A 202 -2.76 1.86 1.96
C MET A 202 -3.02 3.35 1.66
N ALA A 203 -4.27 3.81 1.54
CA ALA A 203 -5.58 3.17 1.82
C ALA A 203 -6.13 2.21 0.74
N GLY A 204 -5.39 1.98 -0.33
CA GLY A 204 -5.84 1.21 -1.49
C GLY A 204 -5.81 -0.33 -1.38
N ALA A 205 -5.11 -0.88 -0.38
CA ALA A 205 -4.71 -2.27 -0.38
C ALA A 205 -5.91 -3.23 -0.33
N PHE A 206 -5.82 -4.33 -1.07
CA PHE A 206 -6.70 -5.50 -0.95
C PHE A 206 -5.92 -6.76 -1.33
N HIS A 207 -6.43 -7.92 -0.93
CA HIS A 207 -5.84 -9.22 -1.28
C HIS A 207 -6.63 -9.83 -2.44
N GLY A 208 -6.07 -9.80 -3.64
CA GLY A 208 -6.74 -10.23 -4.86
C GLY A 208 -7.17 -11.70 -4.82
N VAL A 209 -8.23 -12.03 -5.57
CA VAL A 209 -8.74 -13.41 -5.62
C VAL A 209 -7.83 -14.37 -6.38
N THR A 210 -6.83 -13.84 -7.08
CA THR A 210 -5.83 -14.64 -7.81
C THR A 210 -4.59 -14.96 -6.95
N GLU A 211 -4.49 -14.37 -5.76
CA GLU A 211 -3.41 -14.59 -4.82
C GLU A 211 -3.55 -15.89 -4.03
N ALA A 212 -2.47 -16.30 -3.34
CA ALA A 212 -2.48 -17.44 -2.44
C ALA A 212 -3.34 -17.19 -1.19
N ASP A 213 -3.49 -18.21 -0.35
CA ASP A 213 -4.31 -18.14 0.87
C ASP A 213 -3.84 -17.07 1.87
N ALA A 214 -2.53 -16.90 2.00
CA ALA A 214 -1.91 -15.75 2.66
C ALA A 214 -0.54 -15.45 2.04
N ILE A 215 -0.16 -14.17 1.98
CA ILE A 215 1.14 -13.72 1.43
C ILE A 215 1.72 -12.56 2.26
N ILE A 216 3.04 -12.43 2.26
CA ILE A 216 3.76 -11.29 2.81
C ILE A 216 4.20 -10.37 1.68
N ASN A 217 3.70 -9.13 1.69
CA ASN A 217 4.13 -8.06 0.82
C ASN A 217 4.89 -7.01 1.63
N VAL A 218 5.96 -6.46 1.07
CA VAL A 218 6.77 -5.44 1.74
C VAL A 218 6.85 -4.20 0.88
N GLY A 219 6.54 -3.05 1.46
CA GLY A 219 6.74 -1.75 0.83
C GLY A 219 8.01 -1.11 1.36
N VAL A 220 8.88 -0.65 0.46
CA VAL A 220 10.09 0.11 0.81
C VAL A 220 10.03 1.52 0.24
N SER A 221 10.46 2.48 1.05
CA SER A 221 10.61 3.87 0.65
C SER A 221 12.08 4.28 0.73
N GLY A 222 12.45 5.24 -0.08
CA GLY A 222 13.77 5.88 -0.01
C GLY A 222 13.95 7.15 -0.85
N PRO A 223 13.00 8.11 -0.87
CA PRO A 223 13.23 9.41 -1.49
C PRO A 223 14.53 10.07 -0.99
N GLY A 224 14.76 10.10 0.33
CA GLY A 224 16.00 10.64 0.92
C GLY A 224 17.27 10.01 0.35
N VAL A 225 17.32 8.68 0.26
CA VAL A 225 18.43 7.91 -0.33
C VAL A 225 18.70 8.32 -1.77
N VAL A 226 17.63 8.48 -2.57
CA VAL A 226 17.77 8.90 -3.97
C VAL A 226 18.28 10.33 -4.05
N LYS A 227 17.71 11.26 -3.27
CA LYS A 227 18.16 12.65 -3.23
C LYS A 227 19.66 12.75 -2.88
N THR A 228 20.10 12.11 -1.80
CA THR A 228 21.50 12.13 -1.37
C THR A 228 22.45 11.47 -2.38
N ALA A 229 21.97 10.49 -3.15
CA ALA A 229 22.74 9.94 -4.26
C ALA A 229 22.89 10.95 -5.40
N LEU A 230 21.86 11.73 -5.70
CA LEU A 230 21.88 12.75 -6.76
C LEU A 230 22.74 13.97 -6.43
N GLU A 231 22.81 14.37 -5.16
CA GLU A 231 23.69 15.47 -4.71
C GLU A 231 25.16 15.27 -5.10
N LYS A 232 25.59 14.00 -5.23
CA LYS A 232 26.97 13.60 -5.58
C LYS A 232 27.25 13.69 -7.08
N VAL A 233 26.23 13.87 -7.92
CA VAL A 233 26.34 13.90 -9.39
C VAL A 233 25.69 15.15 -10.00
N ARG A 234 25.58 16.24 -9.23
CA ARG A 234 25.09 17.53 -9.71
C ARG A 234 25.90 18.03 -10.92
N GLY A 235 25.20 18.42 -11.98
CA GLY A 235 25.79 18.93 -13.22
C GLY A 235 26.32 17.87 -14.18
N GLU A 236 26.25 16.59 -13.81
CA GLU A 236 26.56 15.48 -14.71
C GLU A 236 25.49 15.31 -15.80
N ASN A 237 25.80 14.49 -16.80
CA ASN A 237 24.86 14.19 -17.89
C ASN A 237 23.73 13.23 -17.47
N PHE A 238 22.71 13.13 -18.31
CA PHE A 238 21.54 12.27 -18.06
C PHE A 238 21.86 10.77 -17.92
N GLU A 239 22.95 10.28 -18.54
CA GLU A 239 23.36 8.88 -18.42
C GLU A 239 23.81 8.58 -17.00
N VAL A 240 24.70 9.41 -16.44
CA VAL A 240 25.16 9.30 -15.05
C VAL A 240 23.99 9.45 -14.07
N LEU A 241 23.11 10.42 -14.33
CA LEU A 241 21.91 10.65 -13.52
C LEU A 241 21.01 9.40 -13.47
N CYS A 242 20.67 8.84 -14.63
CA CYS A 242 19.81 7.66 -14.74
C CYS A 242 20.44 6.44 -14.05
N GLU A 243 21.72 6.18 -14.30
CA GLU A 243 22.44 5.06 -13.66
C GLU A 243 22.49 5.21 -12.14
N THR A 244 22.63 6.44 -11.64
CA THR A 244 22.65 6.72 -10.20
C THR A 244 21.31 6.38 -9.54
N ILE A 245 20.20 6.84 -10.13
CA ILE A 245 18.84 6.51 -9.64
C ILE A 245 18.63 5.00 -9.68
N LYS A 246 18.93 4.36 -10.80
CA LYS A 246 18.71 2.92 -11.01
C LYS A 246 19.50 2.07 -10.01
N LYS A 247 20.79 2.37 -9.78
CA LYS A 247 21.62 1.66 -8.80
C LYS A 247 21.14 1.86 -7.38
N THR A 248 20.65 3.07 -7.06
CA THR A 248 20.10 3.37 -5.73
C THR A 248 18.81 2.59 -5.48
N ALA A 249 17.87 2.64 -6.43
CA ALA A 249 16.63 1.87 -6.41
C ALA A 249 16.87 0.36 -6.27
N PHE A 250 17.88 -0.19 -6.96
CA PHE A 250 18.29 -1.58 -6.80
C PHE A 250 18.66 -1.92 -5.35
N LYS A 251 19.48 -1.07 -4.70
CA LYS A 251 19.92 -1.29 -3.32
C LYS A 251 18.76 -1.21 -2.33
N VAL A 252 17.91 -0.19 -2.45
CA VAL A 252 16.69 -0.04 -1.63
C VAL A 252 15.80 -1.29 -1.74
N THR A 253 15.60 -1.79 -2.96
CA THR A 253 14.79 -2.99 -3.21
C THR A 253 15.39 -4.24 -2.60
N ARG A 254 16.72 -4.39 -2.62
CA ARG A 254 17.40 -5.53 -1.97
C ARG A 254 17.17 -5.56 -0.48
N VAL A 255 17.16 -4.41 0.17
CA VAL A 255 16.85 -4.30 1.60
C VAL A 255 15.42 -4.74 1.87
N GLY A 256 14.46 -4.28 1.07
CA GLY A 256 13.06 -4.73 1.16
C GLY A 256 12.90 -6.24 0.97
N GLN A 257 13.61 -6.81 -0.02
CA GLN A 257 13.59 -8.25 -0.27
C GLN A 257 14.12 -9.06 0.91
N LEU A 258 15.19 -8.60 1.56
CA LEU A 258 15.73 -9.26 2.75
C LEU A 258 14.70 -9.28 3.89
N VAL A 259 14.05 -8.14 4.15
CA VAL A 259 13.02 -8.03 5.20
C VAL A 259 11.82 -8.92 4.87
N ALA A 260 11.41 -8.95 3.60
CA ALA A 260 10.31 -9.81 3.16
C ALA A 260 10.60 -11.30 3.33
N GLN A 261 11.82 -11.74 3.00
CA GLN A 261 12.24 -13.13 3.17
C GLN A 261 12.27 -13.55 4.64
N GLU A 262 12.77 -12.67 5.52
CA GLU A 262 12.81 -12.99 6.94
C GLU A 262 11.41 -12.98 7.57
N ALA A 263 10.56 -12.01 7.20
CA ALA A 263 9.16 -11.99 7.64
C ALA A 263 8.42 -13.25 7.18
N SER A 264 8.62 -13.65 5.92
CA SER A 264 8.06 -14.89 5.36
C SER A 264 8.50 -16.12 6.14
N ARG A 265 9.79 -16.22 6.48
CA ARG A 265 10.37 -17.34 7.25
C ARG A 265 9.83 -17.41 8.68
N LEU A 266 9.74 -16.27 9.37
CA LEU A 266 9.34 -16.20 10.77
C LEU A 266 7.83 -16.39 10.95
N LEU A 267 7.01 -15.84 10.05
CA LEU A 267 5.56 -16.01 10.06
C LEU A 267 5.11 -17.33 9.40
N ASN A 268 6.01 -18.00 8.68
CA ASN A 268 5.70 -19.18 7.87
C ASN A 268 4.57 -18.91 6.86
N ILE A 269 4.61 -17.73 6.23
CA ILE A 269 3.68 -17.28 5.18
C ILE A 269 4.51 -16.99 3.93
N PRO A 270 4.11 -17.45 2.72
CA PRO A 270 4.86 -17.19 1.50
C PRO A 270 5.12 -15.71 1.25
N PHE A 271 6.32 -15.41 0.75
CA PHE A 271 6.64 -14.09 0.23
C PHE A 271 5.88 -13.84 -1.09
N GLY A 272 5.17 -12.72 -1.15
CA GLY A 272 4.52 -12.19 -2.35
C GLY A 272 5.48 -11.25 -3.08
N ILE A 273 5.30 -9.94 -2.88
CA ILE A 273 6.03 -8.91 -3.62
C ILE A 273 6.81 -7.92 -2.75
N VAL A 274 7.79 -7.27 -3.38
CA VAL A 274 8.36 -6.01 -2.90
C VAL A 274 7.80 -4.88 -3.75
N ASP A 275 7.11 -3.95 -3.11
CA ASP A 275 6.64 -2.70 -3.70
C ASP A 275 7.71 -1.63 -3.46
N LEU A 276 8.39 -1.24 -4.55
CA LEU A 276 9.34 -0.14 -4.52
C LEU A 276 8.62 1.14 -4.88
N SER A 277 8.29 1.92 -3.86
CA SER A 277 7.56 3.17 -4.03
C SER A 277 8.33 4.32 -3.39
N LEU A 278 8.85 5.24 -4.22
CA LEU A 278 9.32 6.53 -3.70
C LEU A 278 8.07 7.32 -3.32
N ALA A 279 7.74 7.29 -2.04
CA ALA A 279 6.60 7.98 -1.50
C ALA A 279 7.09 8.81 -0.32
N PRO A 280 6.89 10.14 -0.34
CA PRO A 280 7.41 11.02 0.69
C PRO A 280 6.74 10.76 2.04
N THR A 281 7.34 11.34 3.06
CA THR A 281 6.78 11.44 4.40
C THR A 281 6.88 12.88 4.89
N PRO A 282 6.16 13.27 5.96
CA PRO A 282 6.32 14.59 6.56
C PRO A 282 7.71 14.87 7.15
N ALA A 283 8.64 13.89 7.10
CA ALA A 283 10.00 14.06 7.60
C ALA A 283 10.82 14.93 6.65
N ILE A 284 11.54 15.90 7.22
CA ILE A 284 12.42 16.78 6.44
C ILE A 284 13.48 15.95 5.72
N GLY A 285 13.60 16.16 4.41
CA GLY A 285 14.57 15.46 3.56
C GLY A 285 14.05 14.18 2.91
N ASP A 286 12.78 13.81 3.15
CA ASP A 286 12.13 12.66 2.51
C ASP A 286 11.03 13.12 1.53
N SER A 287 11.45 13.77 0.45
CA SER A 287 10.57 14.43 -0.54
C SER A 287 10.91 14.01 -1.97
N VAL A 288 9.88 13.74 -2.77
CA VAL A 288 10.03 13.48 -4.21
C VAL A 288 10.18 14.80 -4.96
N ALA A 289 9.49 15.87 -4.54
CA ALA A 289 9.67 17.21 -5.06
C ALA A 289 11.13 17.68 -4.93
N ASP A 290 11.79 17.41 -3.81
CA ASP A 290 13.21 17.71 -3.62
C ASP A 290 14.10 16.95 -4.60
N ILE A 291 13.81 15.69 -4.92
CA ILE A 291 14.53 14.92 -5.95
C ILE A 291 14.39 15.59 -7.31
N LEU A 292 13.19 16.08 -7.64
CA LEU A 292 12.92 16.77 -8.90
C LEU A 292 13.70 18.09 -8.99
N CYS A 293 13.76 18.85 -7.91
CA CYS A 293 14.61 20.04 -7.81
C CYS A 293 16.09 19.68 -7.93
N GLU A 294 16.52 18.59 -7.31
CA GLU A 294 17.89 18.09 -7.34
C GLU A 294 18.33 17.63 -8.74
N ILE A 295 17.40 17.10 -9.55
CA ILE A 295 17.63 16.81 -10.98
C ILE A 295 17.94 18.11 -11.78
N GLY A 296 17.56 19.28 -11.26
CA GLY A 296 17.84 20.59 -11.85
C GLY A 296 16.61 21.44 -12.15
N LEU A 297 15.43 21.09 -11.62
CA LEU A 297 14.24 21.91 -11.74
C LEU A 297 14.24 23.04 -10.69
N GLU A 298 13.65 24.18 -11.04
CA GLU A 298 13.52 25.31 -10.10
C GLU A 298 12.56 24.98 -8.94
N TYR A 299 11.45 24.32 -9.26
CA TYR A 299 10.47 23.79 -8.31
C TYR A 299 9.65 22.67 -8.97
N ALA A 300 9.06 21.78 -8.17
CA ALA A 300 8.13 20.77 -8.65
C ALA A 300 6.90 21.43 -9.29
N GLY A 301 6.67 21.15 -10.57
CA GLY A 301 5.63 21.79 -11.39
C GLY A 301 6.17 22.75 -12.45
N ALA A 302 7.43 23.16 -12.37
CA ALA A 302 8.09 23.95 -13.41
C ALA A 302 8.23 23.17 -14.74
N PRO A 303 8.41 23.85 -15.90
CA PRO A 303 8.64 23.17 -17.18
C PRO A 303 9.77 22.13 -17.10
N GLY A 304 9.48 20.90 -17.51
CA GLY A 304 10.40 19.76 -17.40
C GLY A 304 10.05 18.77 -16.29
N THR A 305 9.21 19.15 -15.32
CA THR A 305 8.75 18.28 -14.20
C THR A 305 8.25 16.92 -14.67
N THR A 306 7.37 16.88 -15.65
CA THR A 306 6.82 15.61 -16.16
C THR A 306 7.89 14.71 -16.76
N ALA A 307 8.87 15.28 -17.47
CA ALA A 307 9.97 14.51 -18.07
C ALA A 307 10.91 13.96 -16.98
N ALA A 308 11.27 14.80 -15.99
CA ALA A 308 12.09 14.39 -14.85
C ALA A 308 11.41 13.27 -14.04
N LEU A 309 10.11 13.42 -13.76
CA LEU A 309 9.33 12.40 -13.05
C LEU A 309 9.20 11.10 -13.85
N ALA A 310 8.96 11.18 -15.15
CA ALA A 310 8.89 10.01 -16.01
C ALA A 310 10.22 9.24 -16.02
N MET A 311 11.34 9.95 -16.12
CA MET A 311 12.68 9.38 -16.02
C MET A 311 12.92 8.77 -14.64
N LEU A 312 12.62 9.49 -13.55
CA LEU A 312 12.76 8.98 -12.19
C LEU A 312 11.99 7.66 -12.02
N ASN A 313 10.71 7.65 -12.39
CA ASN A 313 9.85 6.48 -12.28
C ASN A 313 10.37 5.29 -13.10
N ASP A 314 10.82 5.54 -14.34
CA ASP A 314 11.39 4.52 -15.22
C ASP A 314 12.68 3.91 -14.63
N GLN A 315 13.58 4.74 -14.10
CA GLN A 315 14.83 4.26 -13.50
C GLN A 315 14.61 3.54 -12.17
N VAL A 316 13.66 3.99 -11.35
CA VAL A 316 13.23 3.31 -10.12
C VAL A 316 12.70 1.92 -10.44
N LYS A 317 11.78 1.80 -11.41
CA LYS A 317 11.25 0.51 -11.86
C LYS A 317 12.34 -0.41 -12.39
N LYS A 318 13.26 0.09 -13.22
CA LYS A 318 14.39 -0.68 -13.75
C LYS A 318 15.32 -1.16 -12.63
N GLY A 319 15.60 -0.33 -11.64
CA GLY A 319 16.39 -0.69 -10.47
C GLY A 319 15.72 -1.79 -9.65
N GLY A 320 14.42 -1.65 -9.39
CA GLY A 320 13.64 -2.65 -8.67
C GLY A 320 13.62 -4.01 -9.37
N VAL A 321 13.28 -4.04 -10.66
CA VAL A 321 13.22 -5.28 -11.46
C VAL A 321 14.59 -5.97 -11.56
N MET A 322 15.68 -5.20 -11.51
CA MET A 322 17.04 -5.77 -11.46
C MET A 322 17.33 -6.43 -10.09
N ALA A 323 16.74 -5.95 -9.01
CA ALA A 323 16.98 -6.44 -7.65
C ALA A 323 16.15 -7.67 -7.29
N SER A 324 14.90 -7.73 -7.72
CA SER A 324 13.95 -8.77 -7.34
C SER A 324 13.11 -9.25 -8.53
N SER A 325 12.89 -10.56 -8.61
CA SER A 325 11.94 -11.16 -9.55
C SER A 325 10.48 -11.01 -9.11
N TYR A 326 10.24 -10.43 -7.94
CA TYR A 326 8.94 -10.29 -7.28
C TYR A 326 8.59 -8.82 -7.05
N VAL A 327 8.94 -7.95 -7.99
CA VAL A 327 8.47 -6.55 -7.94
C VAL A 327 7.04 -6.50 -8.45
N GLY A 328 6.13 -5.92 -7.66
CA GLY A 328 4.71 -5.87 -7.97
C GLY A 328 4.02 -4.65 -7.38
N GLY A 329 2.70 -4.73 -7.23
CA GLY A 329 1.89 -3.65 -6.66
C GLY A 329 1.95 -2.40 -7.53
N LEU A 330 2.11 -1.24 -6.91
CA LEU A 330 2.12 0.05 -7.60
C LEU A 330 3.52 0.68 -7.70
N SER A 331 4.58 -0.15 -7.68
CA SER A 331 5.99 0.30 -7.68
C SER A 331 6.26 1.47 -8.62
N GLY A 332 6.84 2.55 -8.11
CA GLY A 332 7.14 3.77 -8.84
C GLY A 332 7.38 5.00 -7.98
N ALA A 333 7.31 6.19 -8.58
CA ALA A 333 7.34 7.46 -7.85
C ALA A 333 5.91 7.97 -7.62
N PHE A 334 5.59 8.26 -6.36
CA PHE A 334 4.32 8.84 -5.92
C PHE A 334 4.54 10.27 -5.47
N ILE A 335 3.72 11.17 -5.99
CA ILE A 335 3.72 12.58 -5.59
C ILE A 335 2.35 12.86 -4.97
N PRO A 336 2.19 12.69 -3.64
CA PRO A 336 1.00 13.16 -2.95
C PRO A 336 0.96 14.69 -3.04
N VAL A 337 -0.20 15.25 -3.42
CA VAL A 337 -0.36 16.69 -3.63
C VAL A 337 -0.20 17.50 -2.33
N SER A 338 -0.44 16.88 -1.17
CA SER A 338 -0.50 17.54 0.13
C SER A 338 0.57 17.08 1.14
N GLU A 339 1.28 15.98 0.89
CA GLU A 339 2.28 15.42 1.82
C GLU A 339 3.73 15.67 1.38
N ASP A 340 3.96 15.98 0.09
CA ASP A 340 5.28 16.24 -0.51
C ASP A 340 5.65 17.73 -0.47
#